data_AF-A0A326UCF5-F1
#
_entry.id   AF-A0A326UCF5-F1
#
_cell.length_a   1.000
_cell.length_b   1.000
_cell.length_c   1.000
_cell.angle_alpha   90.00
_cell.angle_beta   90.00
_cell.angle_gamma   90.00
#
_symmetry.space_group_name_H-M   'P 1'
#
loop_
_entity.id
_entity.type
_entity.pdbx_description
1 polymer ?
#
loop_
_entity_poly.entity_id
_entity_poly.type
_entity_poly.pdbx_seq_one_letter_code
_entity_poly.pdbx_strand_id
1 'polypeptide(L)'
;MDSGTLASSNGDYRVSQEEYIKVEQLKRLVQMMDKSDVSEIEVKQSAAGTRLVLRKAKLAESGTKDIVEVVEESEEAPEVEKKFTVTAPLVGIFHPWAKPKGKALVSVGDKVKAGQLIGTIQSLNVLNEVETSVAGRVLEVLVQDGQPVEYGQPLVTLDIAEEA
;
A
#
# COMPACT_ATOMS: atom_id res chain seq x y z
N MET A 1 -2.61 -29.44 -64.29
CA MET A 1 -3.04 -29.79 -62.93
C MET A 1 -1.78 -29.96 -62.11
N ASP A 2 -1.37 -28.94 -61.37
CA ASP A 2 -0.95 -29.12 -59.97
C ASP A 2 -0.94 -27.74 -59.30
N SER A 3 -1.90 -27.56 -58.40
CA SER A 3 -2.12 -26.40 -57.55
C SER A 3 -1.55 -26.72 -56.18
N GLY A 4 -0.54 -25.98 -55.71
CA GLY A 4 0.15 -26.27 -54.46
C GLY A 4 0.56 -25.01 -53.71
N THR A 5 -0.46 -24.36 -53.14
CA THR A 5 -0.52 -23.28 -52.15
C THR A 5 0.65 -23.16 -51.15
N LEU A 6 1.11 -21.91 -50.97
CA LEU A 6 1.86 -21.40 -49.81
C LEU A 6 1.09 -21.62 -48.50
N ALA A 7 1.73 -22.19 -47.48
CA ALA A 7 1.30 -22.02 -46.10
C ALA A 7 2.51 -21.98 -45.17
N SER A 8 2.69 -20.81 -44.57
CA SER A 8 3.73 -20.44 -43.65
C SER A 8 3.79 -21.34 -42.42
N SER A 9 5.00 -21.73 -42.05
CA SER A 9 5.33 -22.26 -40.73
C SER A 9 5.13 -21.16 -39.68
N ASN A 10 4.02 -21.21 -38.94
CA ASN A 10 3.91 -20.52 -37.66
C ASN A 10 4.07 -21.56 -36.56
N GLY A 11 5.15 -21.40 -35.79
CA GLY A 11 5.48 -22.23 -34.65
C GLY A 11 4.35 -22.25 -33.63
N ASP A 12 3.95 -23.45 -33.27
CA ASP A 12 3.02 -23.77 -32.19
C ASP A 12 3.56 -23.23 -30.85
N TYR A 13 3.19 -22.01 -30.49
CA TYR A 13 3.19 -21.60 -29.10
C TYR A 13 1.99 -22.26 -28.42
N ARG A 14 2.18 -23.51 -27.97
CA ARG A 14 1.26 -24.17 -27.05
C ARG A 14 1.37 -23.45 -25.71
N VAL A 15 0.48 -22.49 -25.47
CA VAL A 15 0.24 -21.95 -24.13
C VAL A 15 -0.39 -23.09 -23.31
N SER A 16 0.40 -23.67 -22.42
CA SER A 16 -0.05 -24.64 -21.42
C SER A 16 -1.21 -24.05 -20.63
N GLN A 17 -2.26 -24.84 -20.41
CA GLN A 17 -3.49 -24.43 -19.72
C GLN A 17 -3.20 -23.54 -18.52
N GLU A 18 -3.74 -22.33 -18.54
CA GLU A 18 -3.81 -21.45 -17.37
C GLU A 18 -4.55 -22.19 -16.25
N GLU A 19 -3.86 -22.47 -15.14
CA GLU A 19 -4.46 -22.95 -13.90
C GLU A 19 -5.32 -21.82 -13.31
N TYR A 20 -6.53 -21.66 -13.84
CA TYR A 20 -7.53 -20.77 -13.27
C TYR A 20 -8.13 -21.38 -11.99
N ILE A 21 -8.05 -20.66 -10.88
CA ILE A 21 -8.77 -21.01 -9.64
C ILE A 21 -10.26 -20.90 -9.92
N LYS A 22 -11.01 -21.99 -9.71
CA LYS A 22 -12.47 -21.98 -9.94
C LYS A 22 -13.18 -21.09 -8.93
N VAL A 23 -14.23 -20.40 -9.38
CA VAL A 23 -15.00 -19.47 -8.54
C VAL A 23 -15.58 -20.16 -7.30
N GLU A 24 -15.95 -21.45 -7.39
CA GLU A 24 -16.40 -22.21 -6.21
C GLU A 24 -15.29 -22.39 -5.16
N GLN A 25 -14.04 -22.57 -5.60
CA GLN A 25 -12.89 -22.72 -4.70
C GLN A 25 -12.57 -21.40 -4.00
N LEU A 26 -12.68 -20.27 -4.71
CA LEU A 26 -12.50 -18.93 -4.14
C LEU A 26 -13.56 -18.62 -3.07
N LYS A 27 -14.84 -18.94 -3.34
CA LYS A 27 -15.93 -18.77 -2.36
C LYS A 27 -15.70 -19.57 -1.08
N ARG A 28 -15.19 -20.80 -1.21
CA ARG A 28 -14.87 -21.65 -0.05
C ARG A 28 -13.73 -21.08 0.77
N LEU A 29 -12.70 -20.52 0.12
CA LEU A 29 -11.56 -19.91 0.81
C LEU A 29 -11.98 -18.67 1.61
N VAL A 30 -12.80 -17.79 1.02
CA VAL A 30 -13.34 -16.59 1.70
C VAL A 30 -14.19 -16.99 2.90
N GLN A 31 -15.05 -18.00 2.78
CA GLN A 31 -15.85 -18.50 3.91
C GLN A 31 -14.99 -19.13 5.03
N MET A 32 -13.84 -19.72 4.70
CA MET A 32 -12.91 -20.23 5.70
C MET A 32 -12.13 -19.12 6.39
N MET A 33 -11.79 -18.04 5.66
CA MET A 33 -11.18 -16.84 6.23
C MET A 33 -12.13 -16.13 7.19
N ASP A 34 -13.41 -15.96 6.86
CA ASP A 34 -14.39 -15.30 7.73
C ASP A 34 -14.61 -16.04 9.06
N LYS A 35 -14.41 -17.36 9.08
CA LYS A 35 -14.51 -18.20 10.28
C LYS A 35 -13.18 -18.35 11.04
N SER A 36 -12.12 -17.70 10.58
CA SER A 36 -10.77 -17.82 11.15
C SER A 36 -10.19 -16.43 11.43
N ASP A 37 -9.33 -16.27 12.44
CA ASP A 37 -8.65 -14.98 12.68
C ASP A 37 -7.50 -14.69 11.69
N VAL A 38 -7.58 -15.23 10.48
CA VAL A 38 -6.52 -15.17 9.46
C VAL A 38 -6.72 -13.92 8.61
N SER A 39 -5.80 -12.96 8.74
CA SER A 39 -5.83 -11.69 8.01
C SER A 39 -5.17 -11.77 6.63
N GLU A 40 -4.26 -12.72 6.42
CA GLU A 40 -3.53 -12.85 5.15
C GLU A 40 -3.20 -14.32 4.84
N ILE A 41 -3.35 -14.69 3.56
CA ILE A 41 -3.01 -16.01 3.02
C ILE A 41 -2.11 -15.83 1.80
N GLU A 42 -0.88 -16.35 1.87
CA GLU A 42 0.07 -16.38 0.75
C GLU A 42 0.26 -17.83 0.27
N VAL A 43 0.01 -18.08 -1.02
CA VAL A 43 0.15 -19.40 -1.66
C VAL A 43 1.29 -19.35 -2.67
N LYS A 44 2.34 -20.16 -2.47
CA LYS A 44 3.44 -20.32 -3.43
C LYS A 44 3.42 -21.73 -4.03
N GLN A 45 3.30 -21.83 -5.35
CA GLN A 45 3.44 -23.09 -6.07
C GLN A 45 4.91 -23.27 -6.48
N SER A 46 5.51 -24.41 -6.12
CA SER A 46 6.87 -24.78 -6.53
C SER A 46 6.89 -26.19 -7.09
N ALA A 47 7.94 -26.56 -7.83
CA ALA A 47 8.10 -27.93 -8.35
C ALA A 47 8.12 -29.02 -7.24
N ALA A 48 8.38 -28.64 -5.99
CA ALA A 48 8.36 -29.52 -4.82
C ALA A 48 7.01 -29.55 -4.08
N GLY A 49 5.99 -28.84 -4.57
CA GLY A 49 4.64 -28.77 -4.00
C GLY A 49 4.18 -27.36 -3.62
N THR A 50 3.00 -27.28 -3.01
CA THR A 50 2.34 -26.03 -2.60
C THR A 50 2.76 -25.63 -1.19
N ARG A 51 3.29 -24.41 -1.02
CA ARG A 51 3.58 -23.81 0.29
C ARG A 51 2.51 -22.79 0.64
N LEU A 52 1.85 -23.00 1.77
CA LEU A 52 0.84 -22.11 2.33
C LEU A 52 1.41 -21.35 3.54
N VAL A 53 1.30 -20.03 3.54
CA VAL A 53 1.64 -19.17 4.69
C VAL A 53 0.37 -18.44 5.14
N LEU A 54 0.04 -18.58 6.42
CA LEU A 54 -1.13 -17.97 7.05
C LEU A 54 -0.65 -16.97 8.10
N ARG A 55 -1.12 -15.73 8.06
CA ARG A 55 -0.91 -14.75 9.14
C ARG A 55 -2.21 -14.49 9.87
N LYS A 56 -2.17 -14.56 11.20
CA LYS A 56 -3.32 -14.24 12.07
C LYS A 56 -3.20 -12.83 12.62
N ALA A 57 -4.34 -12.14 12.71
CA ALA A 57 -4.41 -10.85 13.40
C ALA A 57 -4.26 -11.07 14.91
N LYS A 58 -3.25 -10.45 15.52
CA LYS A 58 -3.11 -10.42 16.98
C LYS A 58 -3.97 -9.27 17.52
N LEU A 59 -5.09 -9.61 18.15
CA LEU A 59 -5.83 -8.68 19.00
C LEU A 59 -4.88 -8.24 20.13
N ALA A 60 -4.61 -6.94 20.19
CA ALA A 60 -3.76 -6.34 21.21
C ALA A 60 -4.44 -6.48 22.58
N GLU A 61 -3.81 -7.22 23.49
CA GLU A 61 -4.18 -7.22 24.91
C GLU A 61 -3.73 -5.89 25.52
N SER A 62 -4.72 -5.06 25.84
CA SER A 62 -4.55 -3.82 26.61
C SER A 62 -4.21 -4.19 28.06
N GLY A 63 -2.93 -4.06 28.42
CA GLY A 63 -2.46 -4.18 29.79
C GLY A 63 -2.61 -2.87 30.55
N THR A 64 -3.56 -2.82 31.48
CA THR A 64 -3.70 -1.80 32.53
C THR A 64 -2.72 -2.08 33.68
N LYS A 65 -1.90 -1.09 34.08
CA LYS A 65 -1.75 -0.65 35.50
C LYS A 65 -0.79 0.55 35.70
N ASP A 66 -1.40 1.62 36.21
CA ASP A 66 -0.97 2.66 37.19
C ASP A 66 0.48 3.19 37.23
N ILE A 67 0.62 4.52 37.13
CA ILE A 67 1.07 5.38 38.24
C ILE A 67 0.60 6.83 38.05
N VAL A 68 0.19 7.42 39.17
CA VAL A 68 -0.40 8.75 39.38
C VAL A 68 0.72 9.75 39.70
N GLU A 69 0.74 10.93 39.08
CA GLU A 69 1.33 12.13 39.68
C GLU A 69 0.59 13.39 39.19
N VAL A 70 0.15 14.18 40.16
CA VAL A 70 -0.66 15.41 40.01
C VAL A 70 0.26 16.60 40.23
N VAL A 71 0.26 17.59 39.32
CA VAL A 71 0.34 19.03 39.67
C VAL A 71 -0.05 19.95 38.49
N GLU A 72 -1.18 20.63 38.68
CA GLU A 72 -1.45 22.08 38.49
C GLU A 72 -1.32 22.76 37.10
N GLU A 73 -2.47 22.77 36.40
CA GLU A 73 -3.16 23.89 35.73
C GLU A 73 -2.35 25.11 35.23
N SER A 74 -2.03 25.07 33.93
CA SER A 74 -2.11 26.23 33.04
C SER A 74 -3.07 25.85 31.91
N GLU A 75 -4.14 26.61 31.75
CA GLU A 75 -5.18 26.42 30.75
C GLU A 75 -4.62 26.72 29.35
N GLU A 76 -4.10 25.69 28.70
CA GLU A 76 -4.05 25.59 27.24
C GLU A 76 -4.64 24.21 26.93
N ALA A 77 -5.83 24.21 26.34
CA ALA A 77 -6.50 22.97 25.94
C ALA A 77 -5.48 22.10 25.19
N PRO A 78 -5.36 20.78 25.47
CA PRO A 78 -4.54 19.93 24.64
C PRO A 78 -5.15 19.99 23.25
N GLU A 79 -4.53 20.76 22.37
CA GLU A 79 -4.83 20.75 20.95
C GLU A 79 -4.60 19.31 20.55
N VAL A 80 -5.69 18.57 20.37
CA VAL A 80 -5.62 17.17 19.96
C VAL A 80 -4.97 17.24 18.60
N GLU A 81 -3.66 17.02 18.55
CA GLU A 81 -2.87 17.01 17.32
C GLU A 81 -3.42 15.87 16.46
N LYS A 82 -4.46 16.16 15.67
CA LYS A 82 -5.03 15.21 14.75
C LYS A 82 -4.01 15.10 13.62
N LYS A 83 -3.14 14.10 13.72
CA LYS A 83 -2.16 13.77 12.69
C LYS A 83 -2.69 12.66 11.80
N PHE A 84 -2.44 12.79 10.51
CA PHE A 84 -2.72 11.75 9.53
C PHE A 84 -1.45 11.40 8.76
N THR A 85 -1.14 10.11 8.62
CA THR A 85 0.06 9.67 7.92
C THR A 85 -0.31 9.02 6.60
N VAL A 86 0.18 9.60 5.50
CA VAL A 86 0.14 8.99 4.17
C VAL A 86 1.21 7.90 4.11
N THR A 87 0.81 6.68 3.75
CA THR A 87 1.70 5.51 3.69
C THR A 87 1.85 5.01 2.25
N ALA A 88 2.90 4.24 2.00
CA ALA A 88 3.16 3.63 0.70
C ALA A 88 2.12 2.52 0.38
N PRO A 89 1.34 2.64 -0.70
CA PRO A 89 0.35 1.63 -1.08
C PRO A 89 0.97 0.37 -1.71
N LEU A 90 2.26 0.39 -2.02
CA LEU A 90 3.00 -0.70 -2.67
C LEU A 90 4.51 -0.57 -2.44
N VAL A 91 5.22 -1.66 -2.72
CA VAL A 91 6.69 -1.72 -2.65
C VAL A 91 7.31 -1.13 -3.91
N GLY A 92 8.30 -0.26 -3.75
CA GLY A 92 9.01 0.34 -4.89
C GLY A 92 10.00 1.43 -4.47
N ILE A 93 10.31 2.34 -5.41
CA ILE A 93 11.16 3.50 -5.16
C ILE A 93 10.30 4.76 -5.11
N PHE A 94 10.33 5.50 -4.00
CA PHE A 94 9.56 6.72 -3.83
C PHE A 94 10.21 7.92 -4.53
N HIS A 95 9.37 8.76 -5.13
CA HIS A 95 9.74 10.01 -5.77
C HIS A 95 8.74 11.11 -5.38
N PRO A 96 9.18 12.30 -4.95
CA PRO A 96 8.29 13.38 -4.57
C PRO A 96 7.68 14.12 -5.77
N TRP A 97 7.86 13.62 -7.00
CA TRP A 97 7.44 14.26 -8.25
C TRP A 97 6.49 13.37 -9.04
N ALA A 98 5.68 13.99 -9.91
CA ALA A 98 4.75 13.29 -10.81
C ALA A 98 5.42 12.78 -12.10
N LYS A 99 6.54 13.39 -12.51
CA LYS A 99 7.29 13.03 -13.72
C LYS A 99 8.80 13.04 -13.43
N PRO A 100 9.60 12.16 -14.08
CA PRO A 100 11.02 12.04 -13.82
C PRO A 100 11.76 13.36 -13.80
N LYS A 101 12.56 13.58 -12.73
CA LYS A 101 13.33 14.81 -12.50
C LYS A 101 12.47 16.07 -12.40
N GLY A 102 11.20 15.92 -12.02
CA GLY A 102 10.30 17.04 -11.74
C GLY A 102 10.58 17.71 -10.39
N LYS A 103 9.83 18.78 -10.11
CA LYS A 103 9.82 19.42 -8.79
C LYS A 103 9.02 18.56 -7.80
N ALA A 104 9.38 18.66 -6.52
CA ALA A 104 8.57 18.10 -5.45
C ALA A 104 7.14 18.66 -5.52
N LEU A 105 6.15 17.79 -5.39
CA LEU A 105 4.73 18.14 -5.44
C LEU A 105 4.27 18.81 -4.15
N VAL A 106 4.89 18.44 -3.03
CA VAL A 106 4.61 18.98 -1.71
C VAL A 106 5.90 19.22 -0.94
N SER A 107 5.89 20.22 -0.06
CA SER A 107 6.94 20.57 0.89
C SER A 107 6.35 20.78 2.28
N VAL A 108 7.19 20.72 3.32
CA VAL A 108 6.78 21.02 4.69
C VAL A 108 6.16 22.41 4.77
N GLY A 109 5.00 22.52 5.40
CA GLY A 109 4.20 23.73 5.53
C GLY A 109 3.11 23.92 4.47
N ASP A 110 3.15 23.16 3.36
CA ASP A 110 2.15 23.23 2.30
C ASP A 110 0.78 22.72 2.77
N LYS A 111 -0.29 23.31 2.26
CA LYS A 111 -1.66 22.80 2.43
C LYS A 111 -2.00 21.86 1.27
N VAL A 112 -2.55 20.70 1.60
CA VAL A 112 -2.96 19.65 0.65
C VAL A 112 -4.45 19.36 0.79
N LYS A 113 -5.10 18.96 -0.30
CA LYS A 113 -6.52 18.56 -0.31
C LYS A 113 -6.65 17.04 -0.36
N ALA A 114 -7.80 16.53 0.07
CA ALA A 114 -8.16 15.13 -0.18
C ALA A 114 -8.11 14.83 -1.70
N GLY A 115 -7.50 13.71 -2.06
CA GLY A 115 -7.21 13.30 -3.44
C GLY A 115 -6.01 14.00 -4.07
N GLN A 116 -5.29 14.87 -3.35
CA GLN A 116 -4.12 15.54 -3.91
C GLN A 116 -2.93 14.57 -4.01
N LEU A 117 -2.28 14.59 -5.17
CA LEU A 117 -1.05 13.84 -5.42
C LEU A 117 0.11 14.36 -4.55
N ILE A 118 0.71 13.44 -3.80
CA ILE A 118 1.82 13.68 -2.86
C ILE A 118 3.16 13.27 -3.49
N GLY A 119 3.17 12.21 -4.29
CA GLY A 119 4.36 11.66 -4.91
C GLY A 119 4.03 10.49 -5.82
N THR A 120 5.05 9.80 -6.29
CA THR A 120 4.93 8.56 -7.06
C THR A 120 5.82 7.48 -6.49
N ILE A 121 5.43 6.21 -6.68
CA ILE A 121 6.26 5.06 -6.38
C ILE A 121 6.53 4.31 -7.69
N GLN A 122 7.81 4.15 -8.02
CA GLN A 122 8.24 3.38 -9.17
C GLN A 122 8.31 1.89 -8.82
N SER A 123 7.58 1.06 -9.56
CA SER A 123 7.65 -0.41 -9.46
C SER A 123 7.67 -1.01 -10.87
N LEU A 124 8.70 -1.79 -11.19
CA LEU A 124 8.86 -2.45 -12.50
C LEU A 124 8.66 -1.50 -13.71
N ASN A 125 9.29 -0.32 -13.66
CA ASN A 125 9.20 0.78 -14.64
C ASN A 125 7.84 1.49 -14.75
N VAL A 126 6.87 1.18 -13.89
CA VAL A 126 5.59 1.89 -13.80
C VAL A 126 5.66 2.89 -12.65
N LEU A 127 5.20 4.13 -12.88
CA LEU A 127 5.01 5.13 -11.83
C LEU A 127 3.57 5.08 -11.34
N ASN A 128 3.40 4.71 -10.08
CA ASN A 128 2.10 4.69 -9.42
C ASN A 128 1.95 5.93 -8.57
N GLU A 129 0.80 6.60 -8.72
CA GLU A 129 0.47 7.81 -7.97
C GLU A 129 0.20 7.49 -6.49
N VAL A 130 0.63 8.40 -5.61
CA VAL A 130 0.34 8.37 -4.17
C VAL A 130 -0.42 9.63 -3.81
N GLU A 131 -1.65 9.48 -3.35
CA GLU A 131 -2.55 10.57 -2.99
C GLU A 131 -2.86 10.54 -1.50
N THR A 132 -3.18 11.71 -0.92
CA THR A 132 -3.74 11.77 0.43
C THR A 132 -5.26 11.59 0.40
N SER A 133 -5.84 10.86 1.36
CA SER A 133 -7.30 10.72 1.49
C SER A 133 -7.96 11.86 2.27
N VAL A 134 -7.17 12.70 2.94
CA VAL A 134 -7.64 13.82 3.76
C VAL A 134 -6.94 15.11 3.36
N ALA A 135 -7.61 16.23 3.62
CA ALA A 135 -7.02 17.55 3.50
C ALA A 135 -6.26 17.90 4.80
N GLY A 136 -5.24 18.75 4.72
CA GLY A 136 -4.40 19.10 5.86
C GLY A 136 -3.13 19.85 5.48
N ARG A 137 -2.25 20.09 6.46
CA ARG A 137 -0.94 20.72 6.27
C ARG A 137 0.19 19.72 6.38
N VAL A 138 1.14 19.74 5.47
CA VAL A 138 2.33 18.87 5.51
C VAL A 138 3.20 19.25 6.70
N LEU A 139 3.31 18.35 7.67
CA LEU A 139 4.20 18.51 8.82
C LEU A 139 5.61 18.03 8.48
N GLU A 140 5.70 16.82 7.93
CA GLU A 140 6.98 16.16 7.68
C GLU A 140 6.92 15.29 6.43
N VAL A 141 8.02 15.28 5.69
CA VAL A 141 8.28 14.33 4.60
C VAL A 141 9.33 13.34 5.10
N LEU A 142 8.92 12.08 5.28
CA LEU A 142 9.67 11.04 5.99
C LEU A 142 10.60 10.24 5.07
N VAL A 143 10.44 10.41 3.75
CA VAL A 143 11.17 9.65 2.73
C VAL A 143 11.76 10.58 1.69
N GLN A 144 12.99 10.31 1.29
CA GLN A 144 13.72 11.11 0.30
C GLN A 144 13.48 10.61 -1.13
N ASP A 145 13.78 11.46 -2.12
CA ASP A 145 13.74 11.08 -3.53
C ASP A 145 14.68 9.89 -3.82
N GLY A 146 14.15 8.87 -4.49
CA GLY A 146 14.91 7.68 -4.86
C GLY A 146 15.09 6.64 -3.76
N GLN A 147 14.43 6.80 -2.60
CA GLN A 147 14.50 5.80 -1.53
C GLN A 147 13.57 4.61 -1.77
N PRO A 148 14.02 3.37 -1.47
CA PRO A 148 13.14 2.21 -1.45
C PRO A 148 12.13 2.32 -0.31
N VAL A 149 10.89 1.93 -0.60
CA VAL A 149 9.78 1.91 0.36
C VAL A 149 9.04 0.58 0.33
N GLU A 150 8.57 0.16 1.51
CA GLU A 150 7.76 -1.04 1.69
C GLU A 150 6.26 -0.71 1.84
N TYR A 151 5.39 -1.71 1.67
CA TYR A 151 3.96 -1.52 1.88
C TYR A 151 3.66 -1.01 3.30
N GLY A 152 2.85 0.04 3.39
CA GLY A 152 2.48 0.66 4.66
C GLY A 152 3.57 1.54 5.27
N GLN A 153 4.74 1.69 4.64
CA GLN A 153 5.79 2.58 5.12
C GLN A 153 5.30 4.04 5.13
N PRO A 154 5.45 4.78 6.23
CA PRO A 154 5.15 6.21 6.30
C PRO A 154 5.92 7.03 5.27
N LEU A 155 5.23 7.90 4.54
CA LEU A 155 5.80 8.79 3.53
C LEU A 155 5.74 10.25 3.96
N VAL A 156 4.56 10.70 4.40
CA VAL A 156 4.29 12.09 4.75
C VAL A 156 3.32 12.11 5.94
N THR A 157 3.58 12.98 6.91
CA THR A 157 2.65 13.25 8.01
C THR A 157 1.98 14.60 7.79
N LEU A 158 0.66 14.62 7.93
CA LEU A 158 -0.21 15.78 7.81
C LEU A 158 -0.77 16.15 9.17
N ASP A 159 -0.89 17.45 9.41
CA ASP A 159 -1.75 18.02 10.44
C ASP A 159 -3.14 18.27 9.85
N ILE A 160 -4.16 17.67 10.46
CA ILE A 160 -5.56 17.79 10.06
C ILE A 160 -6.39 18.55 11.13
N ALA A 161 -5.76 19.21 12.09
CA ALA A 161 -6.43 20.01 13.11
C ALA A 161 -7.00 21.32 12.55
N GLU A 162 -6.31 21.99 11.61
CA GLU A 162 -6.72 23.29 11.04
C GLU A 162 -7.95 23.23 10.09
N GLU A 163 -8.39 22.05 9.64
CA GLU A 163 -9.44 21.92 8.61
C GLU A 163 -10.70 21.15 9.08
N ALA A 164 -10.86 20.92 10.39
CA ALA A 164 -12.06 20.32 10.98
C ALA A 164 -13.15 21.35 11.31
#